data_AF-A0A4V5PYT9-F1
#
_entry.id   AF-A0A4V5PYT9-F1
#
_cell.length_a   1.000
_cell.length_b   1.000
_cell.length_c   1.000
_cell.angle_alpha   90.00
_cell.angle_beta   90.00
_cell.angle_gamma   90.00
#
_symmetry.space_group_name_H-M   'P 1'
#
loop_
_entity.id
_entity.type
_entity.pdbx_description
1 polymer ?
#
loop_
_entity_poly.entity_id
_entity_poly.type
_entity_poly.pdbx_seq_one_letter_code
_entity_poly.pdbx_strand_id
1 'polypeptide(L)'
;MRMAFVNRYTATECGAMTFTGNTLGLSGDGSANQAGTAGTAGTFITLDSSSTVDAYPPPVPPNSAGTTLVYQDNGSEALLSIPANSTILYAELIWGGLYQTGNDNIIAVLNDDILFSSPSETNLPVTPDATTANEFNVGTTGFYMRSANVTSIVQAGGSGTYSAGSIPAIILDITSVNHAGWTLAVIYTNNRLPNRSMNLYVGADGLVNQNNTIDIPIAGFTTPPIGDIDARVLLSAQEGDAEINGDQALFGPDGSSLTNLSGPRNPAMNFFGSQIADITGNLNTNGSYGTFNQTPGTPGSNVLAGRQGWDITNVSAFNYLPNNQSSALFRFASTGDFYMPNALGVQIDLGDPVIDMEKEVSKTFSYKGDILTYTITITNNGVVEADNPFFVDDLPLGAEFITNSVTINNVSQPGFDPEVGFPLGPIPVGDTKIITFNTKVTIHNCFLMNEANVMFSCGKTATSNSVLTTICTICCKRKSCCSCT
;
A
#
# COMPACT_ATOMS: atom_id res chain seq x y z
N MET A 1 -8.34 -0.57 -29.76
CA MET A 1 -8.42 0.73 -29.06
C MET A 1 -7.43 0.63 -27.92
N ARG A 2 -6.29 1.33 -27.99
CA ARG A 2 -5.36 1.44 -26.85
C ARG A 2 -6.09 2.19 -25.74
N MET A 3 -6.12 1.64 -24.53
CA MET A 3 -6.54 2.39 -23.34
C MET A 3 -5.28 2.93 -22.69
N ALA A 4 -5.24 4.24 -22.50
CA ALA A 4 -4.15 5.02 -21.94
C ALA A 4 -3.73 4.52 -20.55
N PHE A 5 -4.63 4.61 -19.58
CA PHE A 5 -4.48 4.03 -18.26
C PHE A 5 -5.70 3.14 -17.98
N VAL A 6 -5.45 1.91 -17.55
CA VAL A 6 -6.48 0.93 -17.25
C VAL A 6 -6.59 0.78 -15.75
N ASN A 7 -7.80 0.91 -15.19
CA ASN A 7 -8.04 0.54 -13.79
C ASN A 7 -7.83 -0.98 -13.64
N ARG A 8 -6.80 -1.36 -12.89
CA ARG A 8 -6.42 -2.75 -12.63
C ARG A 8 -7.09 -3.30 -11.39
N TYR A 9 -7.27 -2.45 -10.38
CA TYR A 9 -7.86 -2.87 -9.12
C TYR A 9 -8.44 -1.69 -8.35
N THR A 10 -9.65 -1.91 -7.82
CA THR A 10 -10.31 -1.01 -6.87
C THR A 10 -10.75 -1.83 -5.66
N ALA A 11 -10.47 -1.35 -4.45
CA ALA A 11 -10.97 -1.93 -3.22
C ALA A 11 -11.34 -0.83 -2.21
N THR A 12 -12.29 -1.15 -1.33
CA THR A 12 -12.59 -0.35 -0.14
C THR A 12 -12.45 -1.26 1.07
N GLU A 13 -11.31 -1.18 1.75
CA GLU A 13 -10.94 -2.10 2.82
C GLU A 13 -9.99 -1.41 3.82
N CYS A 14 -9.86 -1.97 5.02
CA CYS A 14 -8.78 -1.57 5.93
C CYS A 14 -7.47 -2.13 5.43
N GLY A 15 -6.63 -1.26 4.90
CA GLY A 15 -5.50 -1.67 4.10
C GLY A 15 -4.67 -0.51 3.60
N ALA A 16 -3.72 -0.83 2.74
CA ALA A 16 -2.94 0.16 2.02
C ALA A 16 -2.46 -0.38 0.68
N MET A 17 -2.06 0.55 -0.17
CA MET A 17 -1.28 0.31 -1.37
C MET A 17 0.17 0.73 -1.11
N THR A 18 1.12 -0.02 -1.65
CA THR A 18 2.54 0.34 -1.66
C THR A 18 3.14 0.06 -3.03
N PHE A 19 4.01 0.95 -3.50
CA PHE A 19 4.85 0.72 -4.66
C PHE A 19 6.28 0.48 -4.17
N THR A 20 6.91 -0.55 -4.70
CA THR A 20 8.35 -0.79 -4.57
C THR A 20 8.90 -1.17 -5.93
N GLY A 21 10.20 -1.25 -6.09
CA GLY A 21 10.82 -1.57 -7.36
C GLY A 21 12.18 -0.91 -7.46
N ASN A 22 12.78 -1.02 -8.63
CA ASN A 22 14.08 -0.44 -8.86
C ASN A 22 14.28 -0.08 -10.33
N THR A 23 15.21 0.85 -10.58
CA THR A 23 15.77 1.01 -11.91
C THR A 23 16.59 -0.22 -12.28
N LEU A 24 16.84 -0.40 -13.57
CA LEU A 24 17.86 -1.28 -14.11
C LEU A 24 19.05 -0.49 -14.67
N GLY A 25 19.00 0.85 -14.73
CA GLY A 25 20.05 1.69 -15.31
C GLY A 25 20.88 2.43 -14.27
N LEU A 26 22.19 2.53 -14.53
CA LEU A 26 23.10 3.43 -13.80
C LEU A 26 23.65 4.52 -14.73
N SER A 27 23.79 5.74 -14.21
CA SER A 27 24.23 6.93 -14.95
C SER A 27 25.57 6.72 -15.66
N GLY A 28 25.58 7.01 -16.96
CA GLY A 28 26.79 7.00 -17.78
C GLY A 28 27.49 8.36 -17.88
N ASP A 29 28.57 8.43 -18.64
CA ASP A 29 29.25 9.68 -19.00
C ASP A 29 28.63 10.39 -20.23
N GLY A 30 27.70 9.72 -20.92
CA GLY A 30 26.99 10.23 -22.10
C GLY A 30 27.77 10.17 -23.41
N SER A 31 28.94 9.50 -23.43
CA SER A 31 29.80 9.39 -24.61
C SER A 31 30.43 8.00 -24.81
N ALA A 32 30.49 7.20 -23.75
CA ALA A 32 30.96 5.82 -23.72
C ALA A 32 30.16 5.05 -22.65
N ASN A 33 30.23 3.72 -22.68
CA ASN A 33 29.71 2.87 -21.60
C ASN A 33 30.58 2.91 -20.33
N GLN A 34 30.82 4.12 -19.82
CA GLN A 34 31.57 4.41 -18.59
C GLN A 34 30.66 5.07 -17.56
N ALA A 35 30.98 4.90 -16.27
CA ALA A 35 30.25 5.58 -15.22
C ALA A 35 30.43 7.10 -15.33
N GLY A 36 29.33 7.82 -15.17
CA GLY A 36 29.34 9.28 -15.16
C GLY A 36 28.13 9.83 -14.43
N THR A 37 27.81 11.09 -14.73
CA THR A 37 26.71 11.84 -14.13
C THR A 37 25.70 12.33 -15.18
N ALA A 38 25.72 11.77 -16.39
CA ALA A 38 24.74 12.12 -17.41
C ALA A 38 23.36 11.57 -17.03
N GLY A 39 22.29 12.32 -17.32
CA GLY A 39 20.88 11.90 -17.17
C GLY A 39 20.48 10.79 -18.16
N THR A 40 21.28 9.73 -18.26
CA THR A 40 21.05 8.60 -19.17
C THR A 40 21.81 7.39 -18.65
N ALA A 41 21.19 6.21 -18.73
CA ALA A 41 21.85 4.98 -18.31
C ALA A 41 23.00 4.63 -19.28
N GLY A 42 24.19 4.35 -18.75
CA GLY A 42 25.33 3.85 -19.53
C GLY A 42 25.66 2.38 -19.27
N THR A 43 24.95 1.72 -18.37
CA THR A 43 25.00 0.27 -18.14
C THR A 43 23.74 -0.23 -17.46
N PHE A 44 23.47 -1.54 -17.57
CA PHE A 44 22.44 -2.19 -16.77
C PHE A 44 23.02 -2.69 -15.45
N ILE A 45 22.16 -2.73 -14.43
CA ILE A 45 22.35 -3.51 -13.21
C ILE A 45 22.09 -4.99 -13.53
N THR A 46 22.87 -5.90 -12.95
CA THR A 46 22.62 -7.34 -12.97
C THR A 46 22.66 -7.94 -11.57
N LEU A 47 21.93 -9.03 -11.34
CA LEU A 47 21.97 -9.79 -10.09
C LEU A 47 23.25 -10.66 -9.97
N ASP A 48 24.03 -10.82 -11.05
CA ASP A 48 25.35 -11.44 -10.97
C ASP A 48 26.38 -10.44 -10.42
N SER A 49 26.69 -10.57 -9.13
CA SER A 49 27.66 -9.74 -8.42
C SER A 49 29.08 -9.78 -8.99
N SER A 50 29.40 -10.81 -9.78
CA SER A 50 30.72 -11.00 -10.38
C SER A 50 30.89 -10.30 -11.72
N SER A 51 29.77 -9.92 -12.37
CA SER A 51 29.80 -9.19 -13.63
C SER A 51 30.07 -7.71 -13.40
N THR A 52 31.04 -7.17 -14.13
CA THR A 52 31.42 -5.75 -14.07
C THR A 52 31.68 -5.20 -15.46
N VAL A 53 31.11 -4.03 -15.77
CA VAL A 53 31.56 -3.18 -16.87
C VAL A 53 32.70 -2.31 -16.35
N ASP A 54 33.84 -2.30 -17.05
CA ASP A 54 35.19 -1.88 -16.59
C ASP A 54 35.35 -0.41 -16.08
N ALA A 55 34.26 0.32 -15.87
CA ALA A 55 34.26 1.69 -15.37
C ALA A 55 33.15 1.98 -14.33
N TYR A 56 32.37 0.99 -13.91
CA TYR A 56 31.31 1.16 -12.91
C TYR A 56 31.71 0.69 -11.51
N PRO A 57 31.21 1.35 -10.45
CA PRO A 57 31.53 0.96 -9.09
C PRO A 57 31.09 -0.48 -8.80
N PRO A 58 31.94 -1.29 -8.14
CA PRO A 58 31.56 -2.63 -7.74
C PRO A 58 30.41 -2.57 -6.73
N PRO A 59 29.62 -3.65 -6.59
CA PRO A 59 28.51 -3.72 -5.66
C PRO A 59 28.90 -3.23 -4.25
N VAL A 60 28.11 -2.33 -3.68
CA VAL A 60 28.23 -1.93 -2.27
C VAL A 60 27.11 -2.64 -1.49
N PRO A 61 27.42 -3.41 -0.43
CA PRO A 61 26.41 -4.03 0.43
C PRO A 61 25.32 -3.05 0.90
N PRO A 62 24.06 -3.49 1.07
CA PRO A 62 23.68 -4.88 1.37
C PRO A 62 23.37 -5.76 0.14
N ASN A 63 23.46 -5.22 -1.07
CA ASN A 63 22.87 -5.83 -2.27
C ASN A 63 23.92 -6.01 -3.36
N SER A 64 24.36 -7.25 -3.55
CA SER A 64 25.47 -7.72 -4.39
C SER A 64 25.17 -7.63 -5.90
N ALA A 65 24.68 -6.50 -6.41
CA ALA A 65 24.38 -6.36 -7.84
C ALA A 65 25.62 -5.94 -8.63
N GLY A 66 25.89 -6.62 -9.75
CA GLY A 66 26.93 -6.25 -10.72
C GLY A 66 26.41 -5.33 -11.81
N THR A 67 27.18 -5.18 -12.89
CA THR A 67 26.79 -4.44 -14.09
C THR A 67 26.96 -5.25 -15.37
N THR A 68 26.14 -4.96 -16.39
CA THR A 68 26.17 -5.63 -17.70
C THR A 68 25.66 -4.70 -18.81
N LEU A 69 26.06 -4.95 -20.06
CA LEU A 69 25.49 -4.28 -21.25
C LEU A 69 24.45 -5.14 -21.97
N VAL A 70 24.21 -6.36 -21.49
CA VAL A 70 23.31 -7.34 -22.10
C VAL A 70 21.99 -7.31 -21.35
N TYR A 71 20.90 -6.92 -22.01
CA TYR A 71 19.60 -6.80 -21.33
C TYR A 71 19.08 -8.15 -20.82
N GLN A 72 19.41 -9.26 -21.49
CA GLN A 72 19.01 -10.61 -21.04
C GLN A 72 19.57 -10.95 -19.66
N ASP A 73 20.73 -10.38 -19.31
CA ASP A 73 21.40 -10.56 -18.03
C ASP A 73 21.08 -9.42 -17.05
N ASN A 74 20.28 -8.42 -17.44
CA ASN A 74 19.91 -7.34 -16.53
C ASN A 74 19.01 -7.88 -15.41
N GLY A 75 19.07 -7.22 -14.27
CA GLY A 75 18.20 -7.52 -13.15
C GLY A 75 18.55 -6.71 -11.92
N SER A 76 17.52 -6.28 -11.20
CA SER A 76 17.68 -5.55 -9.95
C SER A 76 16.65 -5.98 -8.93
N GLU A 77 16.97 -5.74 -7.66
CA GLU A 77 16.17 -6.13 -6.50
C GLU A 77 15.66 -4.92 -5.72
N ALA A 78 14.53 -5.09 -5.04
CA ALA A 78 13.92 -4.12 -4.15
C ALA A 78 13.19 -4.82 -3.00
N LEU A 79 13.19 -4.19 -1.82
CA LEU A 79 12.45 -4.67 -0.66
C LEU A 79 10.97 -4.26 -0.74
N LEU A 80 10.08 -5.24 -0.68
CA LEU A 80 8.66 -5.04 -0.38
C LEU A 80 8.45 -5.14 1.14
N SER A 81 8.18 -4.01 1.78
CA SER A 81 7.85 -3.95 3.21
C SER A 81 6.34 -3.79 3.40
N ILE A 82 5.72 -4.81 4.00
CA ILE A 82 4.28 -4.84 4.32
C ILE A 82 4.13 -5.21 5.80
N PRO A 83 3.22 -4.58 6.56
CA PRO A 83 3.00 -4.94 7.96
C PRO A 83 2.70 -6.43 8.15
N ALA A 84 3.17 -7.00 9.25
CA ALA A 84 2.86 -8.39 9.61
C ALA A 84 1.34 -8.61 9.70
N ASN A 85 0.90 -9.84 9.39
CA ASN A 85 -0.51 -10.25 9.35
C ASN A 85 -1.36 -9.50 8.30
N SER A 86 -0.73 -8.91 7.29
CA SER A 86 -1.45 -8.39 6.13
C SER A 86 -1.83 -9.49 5.15
N THR A 87 -2.95 -9.32 4.43
CA THR A 87 -3.37 -10.21 3.34
C THR A 87 -3.25 -9.48 2.01
N ILE A 88 -2.52 -10.05 1.05
CA ILE A 88 -2.37 -9.45 -0.29
C ILE A 88 -3.67 -9.64 -1.08
N LEU A 89 -4.26 -8.52 -1.49
CA LEU A 89 -5.46 -8.49 -2.34
C LEU A 89 -5.10 -8.52 -3.82
N TYR A 90 -4.09 -7.75 -4.20
CA TYR A 90 -3.69 -7.58 -5.60
C TYR A 90 -2.22 -7.18 -5.70
N ALA A 91 -1.54 -7.66 -6.75
CA ALA A 91 -0.22 -7.16 -7.11
C ALA A 91 -0.05 -7.08 -8.64
N GLU A 92 0.50 -5.97 -9.11
CA GLU A 92 0.89 -5.76 -10.51
C GLU A 92 2.39 -5.48 -10.60
N LEU A 93 3.09 -6.24 -11.43
CA LEU A 93 4.46 -5.94 -11.84
C LEU A 93 4.40 -5.09 -13.12
N ILE A 94 5.12 -3.99 -13.15
CA ILE A 94 5.13 -2.99 -14.23
C ILE A 94 6.58 -2.78 -14.64
N TRP A 95 6.88 -2.76 -15.93
CA TRP A 95 8.24 -2.56 -16.44
C TRP A 95 8.24 -1.84 -17.78
N GLY A 96 9.40 -1.34 -18.18
CA GLY A 96 9.56 -0.58 -19.41
C GLY A 96 11.00 -0.18 -19.64
N GLY A 97 11.21 0.54 -20.73
CA GLY A 97 12.51 1.07 -21.10
C GLY A 97 12.55 1.64 -22.51
N LEU A 98 13.75 2.00 -22.92
CA LEU A 98 14.07 2.36 -24.30
C LEU A 98 14.19 1.10 -25.15
N TYR A 99 13.41 0.99 -26.24
CA TYR A 99 13.46 -0.16 -27.15
C TYR A 99 13.94 0.18 -28.56
N GLN A 100 14.00 1.46 -28.91
CA GLN A 100 14.47 1.90 -30.21
C GLN A 100 15.27 3.20 -30.09
N THR A 101 16.39 3.27 -30.79
CA THR A 101 17.15 4.49 -31.00
C THR A 101 17.95 4.39 -32.29
N GLY A 102 17.76 5.36 -33.19
CA GLY A 102 18.36 5.32 -34.52
C GLY A 102 17.93 4.06 -35.29
N ASN A 103 18.90 3.20 -35.61
CA ASN A 103 18.68 1.94 -36.34
C ASN A 103 18.51 0.72 -35.41
N ASP A 104 18.87 0.85 -34.13
CA ASP A 104 18.73 -0.22 -33.16
C ASP A 104 17.28 -0.29 -32.68
N ASN A 105 16.68 -1.47 -32.78
CA ASN A 105 15.27 -1.68 -32.50
C ASN A 105 15.03 -3.12 -32.03
N ILE A 106 14.51 -3.26 -30.80
CA ILE A 106 14.19 -4.56 -30.19
C ILE A 106 12.67 -4.79 -30.04
N ILE A 107 11.84 -4.13 -30.86
CA ILE A 107 10.38 -4.25 -30.78
C ILE A 107 9.86 -5.70 -30.81
N ALA A 108 10.59 -6.59 -31.49
CA ALA A 108 10.22 -7.99 -31.65
C ALA A 108 10.23 -8.80 -30.34
N VAL A 109 10.95 -8.35 -29.32
CA VAL A 109 11.14 -9.07 -28.03
C VAL A 109 10.44 -8.40 -26.86
N LEU A 110 9.73 -7.28 -27.07
CA LEU A 110 9.04 -6.55 -25.99
C LEU A 110 7.90 -7.35 -25.31
N ASN A 111 7.48 -8.44 -25.92
CA ASN A 111 6.43 -9.31 -25.42
C ASN A 111 6.96 -10.67 -24.95
N ASP A 112 8.29 -10.86 -24.92
CA ASP A 112 8.90 -12.04 -24.33
C ASP A 112 8.68 -12.04 -22.81
N ASP A 113 8.71 -13.23 -22.21
CA ASP A 113 8.64 -13.37 -20.76
C ASP A 113 9.86 -12.71 -20.11
N ILE A 114 9.62 -11.95 -19.03
CA ILE A 114 10.69 -11.48 -18.14
C ILE A 114 10.86 -12.46 -16.97
N LEU A 115 11.94 -12.31 -16.20
CA LEU A 115 12.18 -13.10 -15.00
C LEU A 115 11.79 -12.30 -13.76
N PHE A 116 10.98 -12.90 -12.88
CA PHE A 116 10.58 -12.31 -11.60
C PHE A 116 10.87 -13.27 -10.45
N SER A 117 11.49 -12.78 -9.39
CA SER A 117 11.75 -13.55 -8.17
C SER A 117 11.03 -12.93 -6.97
N SER A 118 10.55 -13.80 -6.10
CA SER A 118 9.96 -13.50 -4.79
C SER A 118 10.83 -14.11 -3.68
N PRO A 119 10.51 -13.83 -2.39
CA PRO A 119 11.16 -14.51 -1.28
C PRO A 119 11.01 -16.04 -1.28
N SER A 120 10.01 -16.59 -1.99
CA SER A 120 9.71 -18.02 -2.01
C SER A 120 10.15 -18.74 -3.28
N GLU A 121 10.25 -18.03 -4.40
CA GLU A 121 10.51 -18.61 -5.72
C GLU A 121 11.39 -17.68 -6.53
N THR A 122 12.34 -18.23 -7.29
CA THR A 122 13.31 -17.45 -8.06
C THR A 122 13.15 -17.68 -9.56
N ASN A 123 13.40 -16.62 -10.35
CA ASN A 123 13.42 -16.64 -11.82
C ASN A 123 12.15 -17.23 -12.45
N LEU A 124 10.98 -16.86 -11.96
CA LEU A 124 9.72 -17.24 -12.57
C LEU A 124 9.52 -16.45 -13.87
N PRO A 125 9.16 -17.10 -14.99
CA PRO A 125 8.77 -16.40 -16.20
C PRO A 125 7.44 -15.68 -15.99
N VAL A 126 7.38 -14.40 -16.38
CA VAL A 126 6.18 -13.57 -16.32
C VAL A 126 5.87 -13.01 -17.70
N THR A 127 4.73 -13.43 -18.25
CA THR A 127 4.24 -12.98 -19.56
C THR A 127 3.54 -11.61 -19.43
N PRO A 128 3.87 -10.61 -20.28
CA PRO A 128 3.17 -9.34 -20.30
C PRO A 128 1.68 -9.42 -20.66
N ASP A 129 0.87 -8.64 -19.95
CA ASP A 129 -0.55 -8.42 -20.24
C ASP A 129 -0.72 -7.44 -21.40
N ALA A 130 -1.38 -7.90 -22.48
CA ALA A 130 -1.64 -7.09 -23.67
C ALA A 130 -2.58 -5.89 -23.39
N THR A 131 -3.34 -5.91 -22.30
CA THR A 131 -4.32 -4.87 -21.96
C THR A 131 -3.66 -3.54 -21.60
N THR A 132 -2.49 -3.60 -20.97
CA THR A 132 -1.72 -2.44 -20.50
C THR A 132 -0.50 -2.16 -21.38
N ALA A 133 -0.28 -2.95 -22.44
CA ALA A 133 0.86 -2.79 -23.32
C ALA A 133 0.81 -1.45 -24.09
N ASN A 134 1.88 -0.66 -23.98
CA ASN A 134 2.02 0.59 -24.71
C ASN A 134 3.42 0.73 -25.33
N GLU A 135 3.47 1.35 -26.50
CA GLU A 135 4.69 1.76 -27.20
C GLU A 135 4.52 3.17 -27.79
N PHE A 136 5.50 4.03 -27.63
CA PHE A 136 5.49 5.42 -28.11
C PHE A 136 6.80 5.75 -28.82
N ASN A 137 6.71 6.46 -29.95
CA ASN A 137 7.87 6.86 -30.72
C ASN A 137 7.93 8.38 -30.88
N VAL A 138 9.13 8.93 -30.71
CA VAL A 138 9.48 10.31 -31.05
C VAL A 138 10.61 10.25 -32.08
N GLY A 139 10.27 10.46 -33.34
CA GLY A 139 11.23 10.25 -34.43
C GLY A 139 11.72 8.81 -34.48
N THR A 140 13.02 8.61 -34.26
CA THR A 140 13.69 7.30 -34.24
C THR A 140 13.93 6.76 -32.82
N THR A 141 13.34 7.38 -31.81
CA THR A 141 13.44 6.96 -30.41
C THR A 141 12.13 6.33 -29.97
N GLY A 142 12.19 5.14 -29.36
CA GLY A 142 11.01 4.36 -28.97
C GLY A 142 11.03 3.94 -27.51
N PHE A 143 9.91 4.18 -26.83
CA PHE A 143 9.65 3.92 -25.41
C PHE A 143 8.52 2.92 -25.28
N TYR A 144 8.56 2.08 -24.25
CA TYR A 144 7.47 1.15 -24.01
C TYR A 144 7.20 0.94 -22.53
N MET A 145 6.02 0.39 -22.24
CA MET A 145 5.74 -0.22 -20.95
C MET A 145 4.95 -1.51 -21.12
N ARG A 146 5.05 -2.36 -20.11
CA ARG A 146 4.33 -3.61 -19.93
C ARG A 146 3.97 -3.78 -18.47
N SER A 147 2.97 -4.62 -18.22
CA SER A 147 2.67 -5.06 -16.86
C SER A 147 2.13 -6.48 -16.84
N ALA A 148 2.06 -7.08 -15.67
CA ALA A 148 1.41 -8.37 -15.45
C ALA A 148 0.85 -8.45 -14.04
N ASN A 149 -0.28 -9.14 -13.89
CA ASN A 149 -0.81 -9.50 -12.59
C ASN A 149 0.04 -10.63 -11.98
N VAL A 150 0.71 -10.32 -10.87
CA VAL A 150 1.60 -11.26 -10.14
C VAL A 150 1.05 -11.57 -8.73
N THR A 151 -0.25 -11.39 -8.52
CA THR A 151 -0.90 -11.51 -7.20
C THR A 151 -0.59 -12.83 -6.52
N SER A 152 -0.67 -13.96 -7.23
CA SER A 152 -0.39 -15.29 -6.66
C SER A 152 1.07 -15.44 -6.22
N ILE A 153 2.01 -14.88 -6.97
CA ILE A 153 3.45 -14.90 -6.63
C ILE A 153 3.70 -14.10 -5.36
N VAL A 154 3.10 -12.91 -5.25
CA VAL A 154 3.25 -12.04 -4.07
C VAL A 154 2.49 -12.58 -2.86
N GLN A 155 1.35 -13.25 -3.05
CA GLN A 155 0.65 -13.96 -1.98
C GLN A 155 1.49 -15.10 -1.39
N ALA A 156 2.22 -15.83 -2.21
CA ALA A 156 3.13 -16.87 -1.74
C ALA A 156 4.40 -16.29 -1.09
N GLY A 157 4.97 -15.23 -1.69
CA GLY A 157 6.23 -14.62 -1.24
C GLY A 157 6.12 -13.71 -0.01
N GLY A 158 4.99 -13.03 0.19
CA GLY A 158 4.78 -12.10 1.29
C GLY A 158 5.70 -10.88 1.27
N SER A 159 5.99 -10.31 2.44
CA SER A 159 6.97 -9.21 2.57
C SER A 159 8.39 -9.76 2.48
N GLY A 160 9.27 -9.08 1.72
CA GLY A 160 10.65 -9.50 1.53
C GLY A 160 11.27 -8.91 0.27
N THR A 161 12.43 -9.43 -0.14
CA THR A 161 13.12 -8.97 -1.34
C THR A 161 12.52 -9.61 -2.59
N TYR A 162 12.22 -8.78 -3.58
CA TYR A 162 11.80 -9.18 -4.92
C TYR A 162 12.80 -8.70 -5.94
N SER A 163 12.92 -9.39 -7.07
CA SER A 163 13.75 -8.95 -8.19
C SER A 163 13.06 -9.15 -9.53
N ALA A 164 13.35 -8.28 -10.48
CA ALA A 164 12.95 -8.43 -11.87
C ALA A 164 14.16 -8.28 -12.79
N GLY A 165 14.22 -9.08 -13.85
CA GLY A 165 15.34 -9.12 -14.77
C GLY A 165 14.97 -9.69 -16.13
N SER A 166 15.95 -9.72 -17.04
CA SER A 166 15.75 -9.98 -18.47
C SER A 166 14.73 -9.04 -19.11
N ILE A 167 14.61 -7.80 -18.60
CA ILE A 167 13.68 -6.79 -19.10
C ILE A 167 14.24 -6.22 -20.42
N PRO A 168 13.50 -6.30 -21.54
CA PRO A 168 13.97 -5.80 -22.83
C PRO A 168 14.30 -4.30 -22.78
N ALA A 169 15.54 -3.93 -23.06
CA ALA A 169 15.92 -2.52 -23.21
C ALA A 169 17.22 -2.40 -23.98
N ILE A 170 17.49 -1.21 -24.51
CA ILE A 170 18.74 -0.87 -25.18
C ILE A 170 19.48 0.17 -24.35
N ILE A 171 20.80 -0.01 -24.21
CA ILE A 171 21.74 1.03 -23.79
C ILE A 171 22.71 1.26 -24.93
N LEU A 172 22.80 2.50 -25.40
CA LEU A 172 23.79 2.94 -26.39
C LEU A 172 24.60 4.13 -25.87
N ASP A 173 25.86 4.19 -26.29
CA ASP A 173 26.88 5.13 -25.81
C ASP A 173 26.57 6.62 -26.05
N ILE A 174 25.64 6.97 -26.95
CA ILE A 174 25.38 8.36 -27.40
C ILE A 174 23.87 8.67 -27.46
N THR A 175 23.15 8.42 -26.37
CA THR A 175 21.76 8.88 -26.23
C THR A 175 21.54 9.49 -24.84
N SER A 176 20.65 10.47 -24.75
CA SER A 176 20.28 11.11 -23.49
C SER A 176 19.03 10.49 -22.84
N VAL A 177 18.59 9.31 -23.29
CA VAL A 177 17.28 8.75 -22.92
C VAL A 177 17.33 7.24 -22.65
N ASN A 178 18.51 6.71 -22.32
CA ASN A 178 18.63 5.30 -21.98
C ASN A 178 18.03 5.09 -20.58
N HIS A 179 17.04 4.21 -20.49
CA HIS A 179 16.42 3.79 -19.24
C HIS A 179 15.86 2.38 -19.36
N ALA A 180 15.73 1.75 -18.20
CA ALA A 180 14.91 0.58 -17.98
C ALA A 180 14.63 0.48 -16.49
N GLY A 181 13.50 -0.12 -16.12
CA GLY A 181 13.17 -0.32 -14.72
C GLY A 181 11.88 -1.07 -14.52
N TRP A 182 11.53 -1.24 -13.26
CA TRP A 182 10.32 -1.95 -12.87
C TRP A 182 9.75 -1.43 -11.54
N THR A 183 8.44 -1.56 -11.42
CA THR A 183 7.64 -1.21 -10.25
C THR A 183 6.70 -2.35 -9.92
N LEU A 184 6.69 -2.79 -8.67
CA LEU A 184 5.71 -3.69 -8.10
C LEU A 184 4.71 -2.89 -7.26
N ALA A 185 3.48 -2.80 -7.75
CA ALA A 185 2.35 -2.22 -7.04
C ALA A 185 1.63 -3.32 -6.24
N VAL A 186 1.49 -3.15 -4.92
CA VAL A 186 0.86 -4.15 -4.04
C VAL A 186 -0.24 -3.50 -3.20
N ILE A 187 -1.41 -4.12 -3.21
CA ILE A 187 -2.59 -3.73 -2.43
C ILE A 187 -2.88 -4.84 -1.43
N TYR A 188 -3.03 -4.49 -0.16
CA TYR A 188 -3.21 -5.46 0.91
C TYR A 188 -4.16 -4.95 1.99
N THR A 189 -4.82 -5.88 2.69
CA THR A 189 -5.59 -5.58 3.90
C THR A 189 -4.77 -5.80 5.15
N ASN A 190 -5.06 -5.00 6.17
CA ASN A 190 -4.61 -5.18 7.53
C ASN A 190 -5.58 -4.45 8.46
N ASN A 191 -6.18 -5.15 9.41
CA ASN A 191 -7.19 -4.57 10.31
C ASN A 191 -6.63 -3.47 11.23
N ARG A 192 -5.30 -3.30 11.31
CA ARG A 192 -4.65 -2.20 12.03
C ARG A 192 -4.52 -0.92 11.21
N LEU A 193 -4.85 -0.96 9.92
CA LEU A 193 -4.80 0.20 9.03
C LEU A 193 -6.19 0.87 8.92
N PRO A 194 -6.25 2.16 8.55
CA PRO A 194 -7.50 2.85 8.25
C PRO A 194 -8.28 2.19 7.11
N ASN A 195 -9.60 2.33 7.15
CA ASN A 195 -10.44 2.01 6.00
C ASN A 195 -10.15 2.97 4.85
N ARG A 196 -9.80 2.43 3.68
CA ARG A 196 -9.39 3.21 2.52
C ARG A 196 -10.10 2.78 1.26
N SER A 197 -10.48 3.76 0.44
CA SER A 197 -10.67 3.51 -0.99
C SER A 197 -9.31 3.50 -1.67
N MET A 198 -8.96 2.41 -2.34
CA MET A 198 -7.68 2.20 -3.03
C MET A 198 -7.95 1.89 -4.50
N ASN A 199 -7.35 2.67 -5.40
CA ASN A 199 -7.54 2.53 -6.85
C ASN A 199 -6.19 2.53 -7.56
N LEU A 200 -5.90 1.49 -8.33
CA LEU A 200 -4.67 1.33 -9.09
C LEU A 200 -4.97 1.38 -10.58
N TYR A 201 -4.31 2.27 -11.29
CA TYR A 201 -4.34 2.36 -12.74
C TYR A 201 -2.94 2.17 -13.30
N VAL A 202 -2.84 1.39 -14.37
CA VAL A 202 -1.59 1.01 -15.02
C VAL A 202 -1.74 1.17 -16.53
N GLY A 203 -0.69 1.65 -17.17
CA GLY A 203 -0.71 2.04 -18.58
C GLY A 203 0.06 3.33 -18.78
N ALA A 204 0.10 3.82 -20.01
CA ALA A 204 0.65 5.11 -20.36
C ALA A 204 -0.18 5.77 -21.49
N ASP A 205 -0.25 7.11 -21.48
CA ASP A 205 -1.00 7.92 -22.46
C ASP A 205 -0.08 8.80 -23.32
N GLY A 206 1.05 8.25 -23.72
CA GLY A 206 2.11 8.97 -24.41
C GLY A 206 3.17 9.54 -23.48
N LEU A 207 3.99 10.41 -24.04
CA LEU A 207 5.09 11.06 -23.36
C LEU A 207 4.68 12.47 -22.96
N VAL A 208 5.04 12.89 -21.76
CA VAL A 208 4.85 14.25 -21.28
C VAL A 208 6.02 15.10 -21.74
N ASN A 209 5.76 16.32 -22.22
CA ASN A 209 6.78 17.28 -22.62
C ASN A 209 6.26 18.73 -22.56
N GLN A 210 7.10 19.68 -22.96
CA GLN A 210 6.82 21.12 -22.94
C GLN A 210 5.58 21.56 -23.76
N ASN A 211 5.12 20.73 -24.70
CA ASN A 211 4.03 21.06 -25.63
C ASN A 211 2.73 20.30 -25.34
N ASN A 212 2.71 19.40 -24.35
CA ASN A 212 1.51 18.65 -24.01
C ASN A 212 1.34 18.42 -22.51
N THR A 213 0.10 18.11 -22.13
CA THR A 213 -0.24 17.62 -20.81
C THR A 213 -1.03 16.34 -20.98
N ILE A 214 -0.88 15.41 -20.03
CA ILE A 214 -1.67 14.19 -19.96
C ILE A 214 -2.63 14.30 -18.79
N ASP A 215 -3.93 14.23 -19.07
CA ASP A 215 -4.99 14.29 -18.07
C ASP A 215 -5.63 12.91 -17.90
N ILE A 216 -5.61 12.38 -16.69
CA ILE A 216 -6.17 11.06 -16.38
C ILE A 216 -7.30 11.22 -15.37
N PRO A 217 -8.56 11.12 -15.81
CA PRO A 217 -9.69 11.15 -14.90
C PRO A 217 -9.72 9.86 -14.09
N ILE A 218 -9.95 9.99 -12.79
CA ILE A 218 -10.20 8.87 -11.89
C ILE A 218 -11.59 8.99 -11.28
N ALA A 219 -12.24 7.86 -11.06
CA ALA A 219 -13.56 7.77 -10.44
C ALA A 219 -13.68 6.47 -9.65
N GLY A 220 -14.83 6.27 -9.00
CA GLY A 220 -15.12 5.02 -8.28
C GLY A 220 -14.71 5.03 -6.80
N PHE A 221 -14.52 6.21 -6.22
CA PHE A 221 -14.36 6.40 -4.79
C PHE A 221 -15.43 7.39 -4.27
N THR A 222 -15.48 7.62 -2.96
CA THR A 222 -16.23 8.72 -2.36
C THR A 222 -15.45 9.23 -1.16
N THR A 223 -15.04 10.49 -1.15
CA THR A 223 -14.36 11.09 0.01
C THR A 223 -15.32 11.24 1.18
N PRO A 224 -14.83 11.20 2.44
CA PRO A 224 -15.61 11.46 3.64
C PRO A 224 -16.56 12.66 3.51
N PRO A 225 -17.76 12.61 4.11
CA PRO A 225 -18.77 13.67 3.98
C PRO A 225 -18.44 14.96 4.74
N ILE A 226 -17.58 14.86 5.76
CA ILE A 226 -17.10 15.96 6.61
C ILE A 226 -15.65 15.69 7.04
N GLY A 227 -14.98 16.73 7.51
CA GLY A 227 -13.62 16.64 8.06
C GLY A 227 -12.54 16.67 6.99
N ASP A 228 -11.30 16.54 7.43
CA ASP A 228 -10.14 16.52 6.54
C ASP A 228 -10.12 15.25 5.69
N ILE A 229 -9.68 15.39 4.43
CA ILE A 229 -9.48 14.30 3.50
C ILE A 229 -8.00 13.94 3.46
N ASP A 230 -7.63 12.86 4.13
CA ASP A 230 -6.29 12.30 3.98
C ASP A 230 -6.26 11.36 2.77
N ALA A 231 -5.35 11.66 1.85
CA ALA A 231 -5.14 10.90 0.65
C ALA A 231 -3.65 10.78 0.38
N ARG A 232 -3.23 9.64 -0.16
CA ARG A 232 -1.89 9.44 -0.68
C ARG A 232 -1.93 9.02 -2.13
N VAL A 233 -1.00 9.58 -2.90
CA VAL A 233 -0.82 9.32 -4.32
C VAL A 233 0.49 8.57 -4.50
N LEU A 234 0.42 7.42 -5.17
CA LEU A 234 1.56 6.61 -5.55
C LEU A 234 1.76 6.71 -7.06
N LEU A 235 2.98 6.92 -7.50
CA LEU A 235 3.27 7.14 -8.93
C LEU A 235 4.52 6.37 -9.32
N SER A 236 4.54 5.92 -10.57
CA SER A 236 5.77 5.51 -11.23
C SER A 236 5.83 6.11 -12.64
N ALA A 237 7.05 6.49 -13.03
CA ALA A 237 7.35 7.08 -14.31
C ALA A 237 8.73 6.65 -14.78
N GLN A 238 8.94 6.75 -16.09
CA GLN A 238 10.23 6.54 -16.75
C GLN A 238 10.80 7.89 -17.16
N GLU A 239 12.12 7.97 -17.27
CA GLU A 239 12.83 9.14 -17.85
C GLU A 239 12.57 10.46 -17.11
N GLY A 240 12.70 10.48 -15.78
CA GLY A 240 12.79 11.73 -15.02
C GLY A 240 14.25 12.11 -14.75
N ASP A 241 14.66 13.32 -15.10
CA ASP A 241 16.04 13.80 -14.88
C ASP A 241 16.16 14.75 -13.69
N ALA A 242 17.02 14.40 -12.73
CA ALA A 242 17.18 15.22 -11.53
C ALA A 242 17.77 16.60 -11.82
N GLU A 243 18.61 16.75 -12.83
CA GLU A 243 19.24 18.00 -13.23
C GLU A 243 18.33 18.91 -14.08
N ILE A 244 17.27 18.36 -14.68
CA ILE A 244 16.32 19.11 -15.49
C ILE A 244 15.13 19.50 -14.61
N ASN A 245 14.67 20.74 -14.75
CA ASN A 245 13.49 21.20 -14.02
C ASN A 245 12.30 21.24 -14.98
N GLY A 246 11.12 21.22 -14.41
CA GLY A 246 9.88 21.49 -15.11
C GLY A 246 8.87 20.37 -14.97
N ASP A 247 9.26 19.20 -14.48
CA ASP A 247 8.40 18.04 -14.31
C ASP A 247 7.43 18.19 -13.16
N GLN A 248 6.15 17.92 -13.46
CA GLN A 248 5.04 18.14 -12.54
C GLN A 248 4.03 17.01 -12.62
N ALA A 249 3.66 16.48 -11.46
CA ALA A 249 2.42 15.75 -11.29
C ALA A 249 1.44 16.62 -10.50
N LEU A 250 0.22 16.75 -10.96
CA LEU A 250 -0.84 17.51 -10.29
C LEU A 250 -2.03 16.60 -9.98
N PHE A 251 -2.73 16.93 -8.90
CA PHE A 251 -3.92 16.23 -8.47
C PHE A 251 -4.95 17.19 -7.89
N GLY A 252 -6.22 16.92 -8.12
CA GLY A 252 -7.33 17.73 -7.60
C GLY A 252 -8.69 17.25 -8.11
N PRO A 253 -9.79 17.88 -7.67
CA PRO A 253 -11.15 17.45 -8.01
C PRO A 253 -11.45 17.54 -9.51
N ASP A 254 -10.84 18.49 -10.21
CA ASP A 254 -11.03 18.72 -11.64
C ASP A 254 -9.87 19.53 -12.25
N GLY A 255 -9.89 19.71 -13.58
CA GLY A 255 -8.82 20.39 -14.32
C GLY A 255 -8.69 21.89 -14.08
N SER A 256 -9.63 22.52 -13.37
CA SER A 256 -9.56 23.93 -12.96
C SER A 256 -8.99 24.11 -11.55
N SER A 257 -9.00 23.04 -10.74
CA SER A 257 -8.63 23.06 -9.32
C SER A 257 -7.54 22.04 -9.01
N LEU A 258 -6.48 22.01 -9.82
CA LEU A 258 -5.34 21.12 -9.64
C LEU A 258 -4.28 21.75 -8.72
N THR A 259 -3.68 20.93 -7.87
CA THR A 259 -2.53 21.32 -7.03
C THR A 259 -1.31 20.48 -7.42
N ASN A 260 -0.14 21.12 -7.53
CA ASN A 260 1.11 20.38 -7.74
C ASN A 260 1.36 19.46 -6.55
N LEU A 261 1.54 18.17 -6.83
CA LEU A 261 2.03 17.23 -5.86
C LEU A 261 3.48 17.57 -5.50
N SER A 262 3.85 17.28 -4.26
CA SER A 262 5.24 17.35 -3.81
C SER A 262 5.49 16.40 -2.66
N GLY A 263 6.75 15.99 -2.50
CA GLY A 263 7.20 15.12 -1.42
C GLY A 263 8.64 15.41 -1.01
N PRO A 264 9.14 14.75 0.05
CA PRO A 264 10.50 14.94 0.54
C PRO A 264 11.58 14.71 -0.52
N ARG A 265 11.33 13.84 -1.51
CA ARG A 265 12.22 13.55 -2.64
C ARG A 265 11.64 13.92 -4.01
N ASN A 266 10.52 14.64 -4.04
CA ASN A 266 9.81 15.00 -5.28
C ASN A 266 9.39 16.48 -5.21
N PRO A 267 10.32 17.42 -5.49
CA PRO A 267 10.00 18.85 -5.59
C PRO A 267 8.87 19.12 -6.61
N ALA A 268 7.98 20.08 -6.31
CA ALA A 268 6.78 20.34 -7.12
C ALA A 268 7.04 20.72 -8.60
N MET A 269 8.23 21.23 -8.90
CA MET A 269 8.65 21.66 -10.24
C MET A 269 9.81 20.80 -10.79
N ASN A 270 10.11 19.69 -10.14
CA ASN A 270 11.09 18.68 -10.55
C ASN A 270 10.68 17.36 -9.90
N PHE A 271 9.47 16.93 -10.25
CA PHE A 271 8.75 15.90 -9.50
C PHE A 271 9.30 14.50 -9.79
N PHE A 272 9.75 14.25 -11.03
CA PHE A 272 10.40 13.02 -11.47
C PHE A 272 11.87 13.32 -11.70
N GLY A 273 12.75 12.54 -11.09
CA GLY A 273 14.20 12.81 -11.10
C GLY A 273 15.00 11.57 -10.78
N SER A 274 14.57 10.43 -11.32
CA SER A 274 15.18 9.12 -11.12
C SER A 274 15.28 8.73 -9.65
N GLN A 275 14.20 8.93 -8.88
CA GLN A 275 14.14 8.63 -7.46
C GLN A 275 13.20 7.48 -7.15
N ILE A 276 13.66 6.60 -6.27
CA ILE A 276 12.82 5.58 -5.65
C ILE A 276 12.63 5.98 -4.20
N ALA A 277 11.40 6.33 -3.86
CA ALA A 277 11.00 6.74 -2.53
C ALA A 277 10.23 5.63 -1.80
N ASP A 278 10.26 5.69 -0.47
CA ASP A 278 9.49 4.81 0.41
C ASP A 278 8.05 5.30 0.57
N ILE A 279 7.27 4.59 1.39
CA ILE A 279 5.86 4.91 1.66
C ILE A 279 5.63 6.28 2.30
N THR A 280 6.67 6.91 2.84
CA THR A 280 6.62 8.25 3.44
C THR A 280 7.08 9.34 2.46
N GLY A 281 7.55 8.96 1.27
CA GLY A 281 8.10 9.86 0.27
C GLY A 281 9.59 10.20 0.49
N ASN A 282 10.24 9.53 1.44
CA ASN A 282 11.67 9.67 1.68
C ASN A 282 12.47 8.72 0.79
N LEU A 283 13.78 8.95 0.65
CA LEU A 283 14.62 8.13 -0.21
C LEU A 283 14.66 6.67 0.26
N ASN A 284 14.31 5.72 -0.63
CA ASN A 284 14.41 4.30 -0.34
C ASN A 284 15.74 3.75 -0.83
N THR A 285 16.55 3.26 0.10
CA THR A 285 17.88 2.70 -0.17
C THR A 285 17.93 1.17 -0.15
N ASN A 286 16.79 0.48 0.00
CA ASN A 286 16.69 -0.97 0.17
C ASN A 286 16.50 -1.72 -1.15
N GLY A 287 17.29 -1.37 -2.17
CA GLY A 287 17.33 -2.04 -3.48
C GLY A 287 18.75 -2.07 -4.04
N SER A 288 18.95 -2.69 -5.21
CA SER A 288 20.26 -2.67 -5.89
C SER A 288 20.73 -1.24 -6.11
N TYR A 289 22.00 -0.96 -5.79
CA TYR A 289 22.59 0.38 -5.87
C TYR A 289 21.79 1.45 -5.11
N GLY A 290 21.03 1.06 -4.07
CA GLY A 290 20.15 1.96 -3.33
C GLY A 290 20.84 3.11 -2.60
N THR A 291 22.17 3.15 -2.54
CA THR A 291 22.96 4.27 -2.00
C THR A 291 23.44 5.26 -3.07
N PHE A 292 23.27 4.96 -4.36
CA PHE A 292 23.68 5.78 -5.50
C PHE A 292 22.45 6.49 -6.07
N ASN A 293 22.10 7.66 -5.54
CA ASN A 293 20.86 8.35 -5.90
C ASN A 293 21.10 9.78 -6.33
N GLN A 294 20.33 10.20 -7.34
CA GLN A 294 20.30 11.59 -7.75
C GLN A 294 19.70 12.48 -6.66
N THR A 295 19.84 13.79 -6.82
CA THR A 295 19.20 14.79 -5.94
C THR A 295 18.36 15.72 -6.79
N PRO A 296 17.04 15.48 -6.91
CA PRO A 296 16.16 16.41 -7.62
C PRO A 296 16.06 17.75 -6.91
N GLY A 297 15.78 18.81 -7.65
CA GLY A 297 15.64 20.15 -7.11
C GLY A 297 15.93 21.25 -8.12
N THR A 298 16.13 22.47 -7.60
CA THR A 298 16.42 23.66 -8.41
C THR A 298 17.66 24.38 -7.85
N PRO A 299 18.88 24.09 -8.36
CA PRO A 299 19.18 23.02 -9.32
C PRO A 299 19.24 21.65 -8.62
N GLY A 300 18.85 20.60 -9.34
CA GLY A 300 19.15 19.23 -8.94
C GLY A 300 20.48 18.78 -9.54
N SER A 301 20.94 17.61 -9.13
CA SER A 301 22.22 17.07 -9.56
C SER A 301 22.25 15.56 -9.59
N ASN A 302 22.94 15.00 -10.58
CA ASN A 302 23.28 13.59 -10.64
C ASN A 302 24.55 13.25 -9.86
N VAL A 303 24.64 12.00 -9.43
CA VAL A 303 25.82 11.41 -8.81
C VAL A 303 26.46 10.40 -9.75
N LEU A 304 27.75 10.13 -9.55
CA LEU A 304 28.49 9.17 -10.35
C LEU A 304 27.84 7.78 -10.27
N ALA A 305 27.45 7.21 -11.42
CA ALA A 305 26.72 5.94 -11.49
C ALA A 305 25.45 5.92 -10.63
N GLY A 306 24.74 7.04 -10.53
CA GLY A 306 23.44 7.13 -9.87
C GLY A 306 22.40 6.24 -10.55
N ARG A 307 21.46 5.70 -9.77
CA ARG A 307 20.22 5.09 -10.28
C ARG A 307 19.53 6.07 -11.24
N GLN A 308 19.25 5.64 -12.46
CA GLN A 308 18.82 6.52 -13.55
C GLN A 308 17.58 5.98 -14.29
N GLY A 309 16.71 6.88 -14.73
CA GLY A 309 15.65 6.62 -15.70
C GLY A 309 14.36 5.99 -15.16
N TRP A 310 14.23 5.87 -13.82
CA TRP A 310 13.03 5.28 -13.21
C TRP A 310 12.66 5.96 -11.90
N ASP A 311 11.39 6.35 -11.78
CA ASP A 311 10.82 6.99 -10.61
C ASP A 311 9.73 6.12 -9.98
N ILE A 312 9.75 6.05 -8.65
CA ILE A 312 8.70 5.45 -7.81
C ILE A 312 8.52 6.38 -6.63
N THR A 313 7.32 6.91 -6.44
CA THR A 313 7.05 7.83 -5.33
C THR A 313 5.71 7.58 -4.66
N ASN A 314 5.62 8.08 -3.42
CA ASN A 314 4.43 8.10 -2.60
C ASN A 314 4.35 9.43 -1.86
N VAL A 315 3.37 10.27 -2.21
CA VAL A 315 3.23 11.65 -1.70
C VAL A 315 1.86 11.86 -1.08
N SER A 316 1.79 12.80 -0.13
CA SER A 316 0.51 13.21 0.46
C SER A 316 -0.25 14.13 -0.49
N ALA A 317 -1.57 13.93 -0.55
CA ALA A 317 -2.54 14.79 -1.19
C ALA A 317 -3.60 15.25 -0.18
N PHE A 318 -3.16 15.51 1.06
CA PHE A 318 -4.02 15.93 2.16
C PHE A 318 -4.83 17.19 1.80
N ASN A 319 -6.15 17.11 1.91
CA ASN A 319 -7.10 18.16 1.56
C ASN A 319 -7.03 18.66 0.10
N TYR A 320 -6.54 17.85 -0.84
CA TYR A 320 -6.57 18.20 -2.27
C TYR A 320 -7.93 17.91 -2.91
N LEU A 321 -8.78 17.11 -2.25
CA LEU A 321 -10.14 16.80 -2.68
C LEU A 321 -11.14 17.35 -1.65
N PRO A 322 -12.30 17.85 -2.10
CA PRO A 322 -13.38 18.23 -1.18
C PRO A 322 -14.10 16.98 -0.62
N ASN A 323 -14.92 17.19 0.41
CA ASN A 323 -15.82 16.16 0.92
C ASN A 323 -16.89 15.76 -0.10
N ASN A 324 -17.40 14.53 -0.03
CA ASN A 324 -18.41 13.96 -0.94
C ASN A 324 -17.99 13.93 -2.43
N GLN A 325 -16.68 13.95 -2.70
CA GLN A 325 -16.12 13.90 -4.04
C GLN A 325 -16.03 12.44 -4.51
N SER A 326 -16.46 12.16 -5.74
CA SER A 326 -16.45 10.80 -6.31
C SER A 326 -15.61 10.63 -7.58
N SER A 327 -14.92 11.70 -7.98
CA SER A 327 -13.99 11.72 -9.10
C SER A 327 -12.85 12.70 -8.83
N ALA A 328 -11.73 12.53 -9.52
CA ALA A 328 -10.63 13.48 -9.49
C ALA A 328 -9.92 13.46 -10.85
N LEU A 329 -8.93 14.33 -10.99
CA LEU A 329 -8.08 14.40 -12.16
C LEU A 329 -6.61 14.38 -11.73
N PHE A 330 -5.84 13.49 -12.36
CA PHE A 330 -4.39 13.63 -12.43
C PHE A 330 -4.02 14.40 -13.68
N ARG A 331 -3.03 15.28 -13.57
CA ARG A 331 -2.38 15.91 -14.71
C ARG A 331 -0.89 15.73 -14.62
N PHE A 332 -0.28 15.27 -15.71
CA PHE A 332 1.16 15.29 -15.90
C PHE A 332 1.51 16.38 -16.90
N ALA A 333 2.49 17.21 -16.54
CA ALA A 333 3.00 18.30 -17.35
C ALA A 333 4.52 18.41 -17.21
N SER A 334 5.17 18.99 -18.21
CA SER A 334 6.55 19.44 -18.08
C SER A 334 6.74 20.83 -18.68
N THR A 335 7.73 21.57 -18.18
CA THR A 335 8.22 22.82 -18.79
C THR A 335 9.67 22.73 -19.24
N GLY A 336 10.34 21.59 -19.06
CA GLY A 336 11.75 21.44 -19.41
C GLY A 336 12.16 20.05 -19.91
N ASP A 337 11.45 18.99 -19.52
CA ASP A 337 11.87 17.60 -19.73
C ASP A 337 10.87 16.75 -20.55
N PHE A 338 11.24 15.49 -20.80
CA PHE A 338 10.42 14.43 -21.36
C PHE A 338 10.36 13.22 -20.41
N TYR A 339 9.17 12.87 -19.91
CA TYR A 339 8.99 11.68 -19.06
C TYR A 339 7.73 10.89 -19.42
N MET A 340 7.65 9.65 -18.93
CA MET A 340 6.56 8.72 -19.23
C MET A 340 5.95 8.11 -17.96
N PRO A 341 4.82 8.63 -17.46
CA PRO A 341 4.05 7.98 -16.41
C PRO A 341 3.60 6.58 -16.84
N ASN A 342 3.72 5.59 -15.96
CA ASN A 342 3.36 4.20 -16.26
C ASN A 342 2.44 3.56 -15.20
N ALA A 343 2.32 4.19 -14.02
CA ALA A 343 1.48 3.72 -12.93
C ALA A 343 0.99 4.89 -12.07
N LEU A 344 -0.27 4.81 -11.65
CA LEU A 344 -0.84 5.71 -10.66
C LEU A 344 -1.73 4.94 -9.68
N GLY A 345 -1.50 5.19 -8.40
CA GLY A 345 -2.28 4.69 -7.29
C GLY A 345 -2.83 5.86 -6.50
N VAL A 346 -4.10 5.78 -6.09
CA VAL A 346 -4.65 6.70 -5.10
C VAL A 346 -5.27 5.88 -3.98
N GLN A 347 -4.94 6.26 -2.74
CA GLN A 347 -5.60 5.74 -1.56
C GLN A 347 -6.15 6.90 -0.73
N ILE A 348 -7.42 6.80 -0.35
CA ILE A 348 -8.16 7.86 0.36
C ILE A 348 -8.70 7.27 1.65
N ASP A 349 -8.37 7.87 2.78
CA ASP A 349 -8.87 7.48 4.09
C ASP A 349 -10.36 7.86 4.17
N LEU A 350 -11.21 6.87 4.44
CA LEU A 350 -12.66 7.04 4.49
C LEU A 350 -13.16 7.36 5.90
N GLY A 351 -12.24 7.47 6.86
CA GLY A 351 -12.54 7.51 8.28
C GLY A 351 -12.77 6.11 8.85
N ASP A 352 -12.75 6.01 10.18
CA ASP A 352 -12.94 4.76 10.89
C ASP A 352 -14.04 4.90 11.95
N PRO A 353 -14.77 3.80 12.24
CA PRO A 353 -15.58 3.73 13.44
C PRO A 353 -14.67 3.65 14.67
N VAL A 354 -15.10 4.25 15.78
CA VAL A 354 -14.39 4.21 17.06
C VAL A 354 -15.34 3.60 18.06
N ILE A 355 -15.19 2.29 18.31
CA ILE A 355 -16.06 1.54 19.21
C ILE A 355 -15.50 1.58 20.63
N ASP A 356 -16.22 2.28 21.50
CA ASP A 356 -15.98 2.30 22.94
C ASP A 356 -16.94 1.34 23.64
N MET A 357 -16.41 0.52 24.55
CA MET A 357 -17.16 -0.54 25.24
C MET A 357 -17.03 -0.41 26.75
N GLU A 358 -18.16 -0.33 27.44
CA GLU A 358 -18.24 -0.36 28.90
C GLU A 358 -19.05 -1.57 29.35
N LYS A 359 -18.46 -2.41 30.20
CA LYS A 359 -19.04 -3.60 30.76
C LYS A 359 -19.25 -3.43 32.26
N GLU A 360 -20.43 -3.83 32.71
CA GLU A 360 -20.84 -3.85 34.10
C GLU A 360 -21.33 -5.25 34.50
N VAL A 361 -21.24 -5.55 35.79
CA VAL A 361 -21.84 -6.75 36.39
C VAL A 361 -22.72 -6.34 37.55
N SER A 362 -23.91 -6.93 37.65
CA SER A 362 -24.91 -6.55 38.65
C SER A 362 -24.47 -6.79 40.11
N LYS A 363 -23.45 -7.62 40.33
CA LYS A 363 -22.89 -7.90 41.67
C LYS A 363 -21.36 -8.07 41.62
N THR A 364 -20.66 -7.36 42.49
CA THR A 364 -19.22 -7.55 42.74
C THR A 364 -18.91 -8.63 43.79
N PHE A 365 -19.94 -9.09 44.51
CA PHE A 365 -19.88 -10.22 45.45
C PHE A 365 -21.06 -11.16 45.20
N SER A 366 -20.78 -12.47 45.10
CA SER A 366 -21.80 -13.48 44.76
C SER A 366 -21.55 -14.82 45.44
N TYR A 367 -22.58 -15.65 45.52
CA TYR A 367 -22.52 -17.04 46.00
C TYR A 367 -22.81 -18.03 44.86
N LYS A 368 -22.55 -19.31 45.09
CA LYS A 368 -22.97 -20.37 44.16
C LYS A 368 -24.46 -20.33 43.90
N GLY A 369 -24.83 -20.45 42.64
CA GLY A 369 -26.22 -20.47 42.18
C GLY A 369 -26.82 -19.08 42.00
N ASP A 370 -26.14 -18.01 42.43
CA ASP A 370 -26.57 -16.65 42.13
C ASP A 370 -26.54 -16.41 40.63
N ILE A 371 -27.47 -15.56 40.20
CA ILE A 371 -27.50 -15.01 38.86
C ILE A 371 -26.74 -13.69 38.86
N LEU A 372 -25.81 -13.57 37.92
CA LEU A 372 -25.14 -12.33 37.54
C LEU A 372 -25.75 -11.84 36.23
N THR A 373 -26.02 -10.55 36.15
CA THR A 373 -26.42 -9.90 34.90
C THR A 373 -25.23 -9.08 34.43
N TYR A 374 -24.75 -9.36 33.23
CA TYR A 374 -23.78 -8.53 32.56
C TYR A 374 -24.51 -7.54 31.66
N THR A 375 -24.07 -6.28 31.71
CA THR A 375 -24.53 -5.21 30.83
C THR A 375 -23.34 -4.68 30.07
N ILE A 376 -23.41 -4.63 28.74
CA ILE A 376 -22.36 -4.10 27.88
C ILE A 376 -22.95 -2.96 27.07
N THR A 377 -22.40 -1.77 27.23
CA THR A 377 -22.72 -0.57 26.46
C THR A 377 -21.65 -0.37 25.40
N ILE A 378 -22.07 -0.35 24.13
CA ILE A 378 -21.19 -0.23 22.97
C ILE A 378 -21.58 1.06 22.24
N THR A 379 -20.67 2.02 22.15
CA THR A 379 -20.91 3.31 21.50
C THR A 379 -19.95 3.51 20.35
N ASN A 380 -20.44 3.99 19.20
CA ASN A 380 -19.59 4.39 18.08
C ASN A 380 -19.31 5.89 18.13
N ASN A 381 -18.13 6.28 18.60
CA ASN A 381 -17.65 7.66 18.64
C ASN A 381 -16.81 8.05 17.40
N GLY A 382 -16.82 7.22 16.36
CA GLY A 382 -16.07 7.45 15.13
C GLY A 382 -16.72 8.46 14.19
N VAL A 383 -16.25 8.48 12.96
CA VAL A 383 -16.77 9.38 11.90
C VAL A 383 -17.53 8.65 10.80
N VAL A 384 -17.54 7.31 10.86
CA VAL A 384 -18.31 6.43 9.98
C VAL A 384 -19.01 5.34 10.78
N GLU A 385 -20.00 4.71 10.15
CA GLU A 385 -20.74 3.57 10.71
C GLU A 385 -19.80 2.38 10.97
N ALA A 386 -20.07 1.65 12.06
CA ALA A 386 -19.45 0.35 12.29
C ALA A 386 -20.29 -0.73 11.60
N ASP A 387 -19.75 -1.27 10.51
CA ASP A 387 -20.41 -2.29 9.69
C ASP A 387 -20.28 -3.68 10.30
N ASN A 388 -21.31 -4.51 10.13
CA ASN A 388 -21.30 -5.93 10.51
C ASN A 388 -20.69 -6.27 11.89
N PRO A 389 -21.00 -5.51 12.97
CA PRO A 389 -20.43 -5.80 14.27
C PRO A 389 -20.91 -7.15 14.80
N PHE A 390 -19.97 -7.95 15.28
CA PHE A 390 -20.15 -9.28 15.82
C PHE A 390 -19.61 -9.31 17.26
N PHE A 391 -20.53 -9.50 18.21
CA PHE A 391 -20.23 -9.53 19.64
C PHE A 391 -19.84 -10.94 20.07
N VAL A 392 -18.85 -11.06 20.95
CA VAL A 392 -18.45 -12.31 21.62
C VAL A 392 -17.96 -12.02 23.04
N ASP A 393 -18.24 -12.92 23.97
CA ASP A 393 -17.92 -12.76 25.39
C ASP A 393 -17.62 -14.15 25.97
N ASP A 394 -16.33 -14.47 26.05
CA ASP A 394 -15.85 -15.74 26.59
C ASP A 394 -16.00 -15.74 28.10
N LEU A 395 -16.94 -16.53 28.61
CA LEU A 395 -17.25 -16.53 30.04
C LEU A 395 -16.13 -17.19 30.86
N PRO A 396 -15.78 -16.62 32.03
CA PRO A 396 -14.78 -17.21 32.89
C PRO A 396 -15.25 -18.55 33.49
N LEU A 397 -14.29 -19.45 33.72
CA LEU A 397 -14.55 -20.70 34.46
C LEU A 397 -15.26 -20.42 35.79
N GLY A 398 -16.45 -20.99 35.95
CA GLY A 398 -17.31 -20.79 37.13
C GLY A 398 -18.53 -19.89 36.89
N ALA A 399 -18.68 -19.34 35.68
CA ALA A 399 -19.93 -18.80 35.17
C ALA A 399 -20.52 -19.75 34.10
N GLU A 400 -21.84 -19.90 34.08
CA GLU A 400 -22.56 -20.67 33.06
C GLU A 400 -23.63 -19.76 32.45
N PHE A 401 -23.66 -19.61 31.12
CA PHE A 401 -24.65 -18.79 30.43
C PHE A 401 -26.09 -19.32 30.66
N ILE A 402 -27.03 -18.42 30.94
CA ILE A 402 -28.45 -18.75 31.00
C ILE A 402 -29.05 -18.50 29.61
N THR A 403 -29.42 -19.59 28.93
CA THR A 403 -29.98 -19.54 27.57
C THR A 403 -31.21 -18.63 27.47
N ASN A 404 -31.35 -17.99 26.30
CA ASN A 404 -32.44 -17.05 25.99
C ASN A 404 -32.51 -15.81 26.92
N SER A 405 -31.43 -15.49 27.64
CA SER A 405 -31.37 -14.29 28.49
C SER A 405 -30.83 -13.06 27.77
N VAL A 406 -30.31 -13.19 26.55
CA VAL A 406 -29.75 -12.08 25.79
C VAL A 406 -30.85 -11.08 25.42
N THR A 407 -30.58 -9.80 25.65
CA THR A 407 -31.34 -8.70 25.07
C THR A 407 -30.40 -7.69 24.41
N ILE A 408 -30.88 -7.04 23.35
CA ILE A 408 -30.22 -5.92 22.68
C ILE A 408 -31.18 -4.75 22.74
N ASN A 409 -30.76 -3.63 23.33
CA ASN A 409 -31.61 -2.45 23.57
C ASN A 409 -32.94 -2.81 24.24
N ASN A 410 -32.89 -3.71 25.24
CA ASN A 410 -34.03 -4.28 25.96
C ASN A 410 -34.99 -5.14 25.12
N VAL A 411 -34.64 -5.47 23.87
CA VAL A 411 -35.39 -6.41 23.03
C VAL A 411 -34.78 -7.80 23.16
N SER A 412 -35.58 -8.79 23.54
CA SER A 412 -35.14 -10.17 23.72
C SER A 412 -34.65 -10.78 22.40
N GLN A 413 -33.52 -11.50 22.47
CA GLN A 413 -32.92 -12.24 21.35
C GLN A 413 -32.77 -13.72 21.74
N PRO A 414 -33.85 -14.52 21.71
CA PRO A 414 -33.78 -15.95 21.99
C PRO A 414 -32.83 -16.66 21.02
N GLY A 415 -32.09 -17.65 21.52
CA GLY A 415 -31.11 -18.41 20.74
C GLY A 415 -29.74 -17.74 20.56
N PHE A 416 -29.58 -16.46 20.90
CA PHE A 416 -28.26 -15.83 20.96
C PHE A 416 -27.49 -16.34 22.17
N ASP A 417 -26.21 -16.62 21.95
CA ASP A 417 -25.28 -17.12 22.95
C ASP A 417 -24.00 -16.27 22.92
N PRO A 418 -23.63 -15.59 24.02
CA PRO A 418 -22.45 -14.75 24.09
C PRO A 418 -21.12 -15.51 23.87
N GLU A 419 -21.03 -16.78 24.24
CA GLU A 419 -19.79 -17.58 24.08
C GLU A 419 -19.59 -18.04 22.63
N VAL A 420 -20.67 -18.19 21.87
CA VAL A 420 -20.62 -18.45 20.41
C VAL A 420 -20.49 -17.15 19.61
N GLY A 421 -21.08 -16.08 20.14
CA GLY A 421 -21.16 -14.77 19.53
C GLY A 421 -22.35 -14.59 18.59
N PHE A 422 -22.67 -13.33 18.29
CA PHE A 422 -23.84 -12.95 17.47
C PHE A 422 -23.70 -11.56 16.83
N PRO A 423 -24.38 -11.31 15.70
CA PRO A 423 -24.37 -10.00 15.04
C PRO A 423 -25.25 -8.97 15.77
N LEU A 424 -24.82 -7.70 15.80
CA LEU A 424 -25.58 -6.59 16.42
C LEU A 424 -26.36 -5.73 15.42
N GLY A 425 -26.12 -5.94 14.12
CA GLY A 425 -26.45 -5.00 13.06
C GLY A 425 -25.60 -3.72 13.15
N PRO A 426 -25.58 -2.87 12.11
CA PRO A 426 -24.70 -1.71 12.09
C PRO A 426 -24.89 -0.76 13.28
N ILE A 427 -23.83 -0.05 13.66
CA ILE A 427 -23.83 0.97 14.71
C ILE A 427 -23.45 2.31 14.07
N PRO A 428 -24.44 3.16 13.74
CA PRO A 428 -24.21 4.50 13.20
C PRO A 428 -23.34 5.37 14.10
N VAL A 429 -22.80 6.45 13.55
CA VAL A 429 -22.02 7.44 14.30
C VAL A 429 -22.87 8.05 15.42
N GLY A 430 -22.35 8.03 16.65
CA GLY A 430 -23.00 8.56 17.84
C GLY A 430 -24.06 7.63 18.46
N ASP A 431 -24.36 6.50 17.83
CA ASP A 431 -25.34 5.53 18.35
C ASP A 431 -24.70 4.60 19.40
N THR A 432 -25.58 4.07 20.26
CA THR A 432 -25.23 3.11 21.31
C THR A 432 -26.08 1.84 21.21
N LYS A 433 -25.45 0.68 21.39
CA LYS A 433 -26.10 -0.61 21.62
C LYS A 433 -25.86 -1.05 23.05
N ILE A 434 -26.91 -1.50 23.72
CA ILE A 434 -26.83 -2.05 25.08
C ILE A 434 -27.19 -3.53 25.01
N ILE A 435 -26.24 -4.39 25.35
CA ILE A 435 -26.41 -5.83 25.45
C ILE A 435 -26.57 -6.19 26.92
N THR A 436 -27.54 -7.04 27.24
CA THR A 436 -27.60 -7.67 28.56
C THR A 436 -27.75 -9.17 28.43
N PHE A 437 -27.13 -9.91 29.34
CA PHE A 437 -27.35 -11.36 29.45
C PHE A 437 -27.10 -11.82 30.89
N ASN A 438 -27.65 -12.99 31.23
CA ASN A 438 -27.53 -13.56 32.56
C ASN A 438 -26.64 -14.80 32.57
N THR A 439 -25.85 -14.94 33.62
CA THR A 439 -25.08 -16.14 33.92
C THR A 439 -25.39 -16.64 35.32
N LYS A 440 -25.18 -17.94 35.54
CA LYS A 440 -25.30 -18.59 36.83
C LYS A 440 -23.92 -18.94 37.37
N VAL A 441 -23.67 -18.65 38.64
CA VAL A 441 -22.41 -19.02 39.31
C VAL A 441 -22.40 -20.52 39.64
N THR A 442 -21.43 -21.28 39.15
CA THR A 442 -21.37 -22.75 39.31
C THR A 442 -20.28 -23.26 40.28
N ILE A 443 -19.28 -22.41 40.61
CA ILE A 443 -18.04 -22.67 41.38
C ILE A 443 -16.96 -23.43 40.59
N HIS A 444 -15.83 -22.74 40.38
CA HIS A 444 -14.48 -23.31 40.20
C HIS A 444 -13.38 -22.36 40.73
N ASN A 445 -13.63 -21.03 40.75
CA ASN A 445 -12.66 -20.00 41.14
C ASN A 445 -13.22 -18.98 42.13
N CYS A 446 -12.33 -18.32 42.86
CA CYS A 446 -12.63 -17.22 43.80
C CYS A 446 -13.07 -15.92 43.13
N PHE A 447 -12.74 -15.79 41.85
CA PHE A 447 -12.85 -14.57 41.08
C PHE A 447 -13.38 -14.92 39.70
N LEU A 448 -14.44 -14.23 39.29
CA LEU A 448 -14.92 -14.24 37.92
C LEU A 448 -14.52 -12.90 37.31
N MET A 449 -13.45 -12.90 36.51
CA MET A 449 -13.07 -11.76 35.67
C MET A 449 -13.68 -11.96 34.30
N ASN A 450 -14.37 -10.96 33.78
CA ASN A 450 -15.03 -11.07 32.49
C ASN A 450 -14.80 -9.82 31.63
N GLU A 451 -14.57 -10.02 30.33
CA GLU A 451 -14.34 -9.01 29.30
C GLU A 451 -15.16 -9.40 28.07
N ALA A 452 -15.61 -8.42 27.29
CA ALA A 452 -16.35 -8.66 26.06
C ALA A 452 -15.59 -8.08 24.88
N ASN A 453 -15.79 -8.66 23.70
CA ASN A 453 -15.18 -8.22 22.46
C ASN A 453 -16.24 -7.97 21.38
N VAL A 454 -15.99 -6.99 20.53
CA VAL A 454 -16.75 -6.79 19.29
C VAL A 454 -15.76 -6.74 18.14
N MET A 455 -15.98 -7.61 17.15
CA MET A 455 -15.35 -7.47 15.84
C MET A 455 -16.26 -6.66 14.93
N PHE A 456 -15.73 -5.71 14.17
CA PHE A 456 -16.52 -4.82 13.31
C PHE A 456 -15.76 -4.39 12.05
N SER A 457 -16.52 -3.94 11.06
CA SER A 457 -16.06 -3.50 9.75
C SER A 457 -15.10 -4.54 9.15
N CYS A 458 -13.96 -4.10 8.65
CA CYS A 458 -12.84 -4.86 8.09
C CYS A 458 -12.07 -5.76 9.10
N GLY A 459 -12.75 -6.34 10.09
CA GLY A 459 -12.15 -7.21 11.11
C GLY A 459 -11.40 -6.45 12.22
N LYS A 460 -11.75 -5.18 12.47
CA LYS A 460 -11.28 -4.43 13.64
C LYS A 460 -11.92 -4.99 14.90
N THR A 461 -11.23 -4.86 16.03
CA THR A 461 -11.69 -5.38 17.32
C THR A 461 -11.66 -4.30 18.39
N ALA A 462 -12.72 -4.22 19.19
CA ALA A 462 -12.76 -3.46 20.43
C ALA A 462 -13.02 -4.42 21.60
N THR A 463 -12.46 -4.07 22.76
CA THR A 463 -12.58 -4.86 23.99
C THR A 463 -13.12 -3.96 25.09
N SER A 464 -14.05 -4.46 25.90
CA SER A 464 -14.55 -3.74 27.07
C SER A 464 -13.50 -3.64 28.17
N ASN A 465 -13.79 -2.83 29.20
CA ASN A 465 -13.12 -3.00 30.49
C ASN A 465 -13.37 -4.40 31.08
N SER A 466 -12.49 -4.79 32.01
CA SER A 466 -12.65 -5.98 32.84
C SER A 466 -13.60 -5.73 34.00
N VAL A 467 -14.52 -6.66 34.25
CA VAL A 467 -15.36 -6.67 35.45
C VAL A 467 -15.03 -7.84 36.34
N LEU A 468 -15.00 -7.62 37.65
CA LEU A 468 -14.65 -8.62 38.65
C LEU A 468 -15.80 -8.89 39.62
N THR A 469 -16.16 -10.17 39.76
CA THR A 469 -17.04 -10.66 40.83
C THR A 469 -16.26 -11.59 41.75
N THR A 470 -16.26 -11.30 43.05
CA THR A 470 -15.69 -12.17 44.09
C THR A 470 -16.74 -13.20 44.53
N ILE A 471 -16.36 -14.48 44.53
CA ILE A 471 -17.24 -15.58 44.92
C ILE A 471 -16.96 -15.99 46.37
N CYS A 472 -17.96 -15.88 47.23
CA CYS A 472 -17.85 -16.28 48.63
C CYS A 472 -18.30 -17.73 48.83
N THR A 473 -17.47 -18.55 49.47
CA THR A 473 -17.83 -19.94 49.82
C THR A 473 -18.48 -20.06 51.20
N ILE A 474 -18.31 -19.07 52.09
CA ILE A 474 -18.91 -19.04 53.43
C ILE A 474 -19.89 -17.88 53.55
N CYS A 475 -21.15 -18.20 53.85
CA CYS A 475 -22.20 -17.22 54.06
C CYS A 475 -22.17 -16.76 55.53
N CYS A 476 -21.43 -15.68 55.83
CA CYS A 476 -21.46 -15.03 57.13
C CYS A 476 -22.19 -13.69 57.04
N LYS A 477 -22.97 -13.32 58.07
CA LYS A 477 -23.90 -12.17 58.11
C LYS A 477 -23.26 -10.76 57.96
N ARG A 478 -21.98 -10.64 57.56
CA ARG A 478 -21.26 -9.37 57.33
C ARG A 478 -20.38 -9.45 56.09
N LYS A 479 -20.27 -8.33 55.35
CA LYS A 479 -19.42 -8.16 54.15
C LYS A 479 -17.93 -8.52 54.34
N SER A 480 -17.46 -8.62 55.59
CA SER A 480 -16.04 -8.81 55.95
C SER A 480 -15.58 -10.27 56.09
N CYS A 481 -16.37 -11.27 55.69
CA CYS A 481 -16.05 -12.69 55.88
C CYS A 481 -16.08 -13.54 54.59
N CYS A 482 -15.73 -12.95 53.45
CA CYS A 482 -15.57 -13.71 52.22
C CYS A 482 -14.22 -14.45 52.28
N SER A 483 -14.22 -15.74 52.59
CA SER A 483 -13.05 -16.61 52.40
C SER A 483 -13.22 -17.34 51.08
N CYS A 484 -12.14 -17.43 50.32
CA CYS A 484 -12.03 -18.37 49.23
C CYS A 484 -10.80 -19.23 49.47
N THR A 485 -10.99 -20.55 49.44
CA THR A 485 -9.93 -21.56 49.63
C THR A 485 -9.68 -22.27 48.33
#